data_AF-A0A6L7LRV9-F1
#
_entry.id   AF-A0A6L7LRV9-F1
#
_cell.length_a   1.000
_cell.length_b   1.000
_cell.length_c   1.000
_cell.angle_alpha   90.00
_cell.angle_beta   90.00
_cell.angle_gamma   90.00
#
_symmetry.space_group_name_H-M   'P 1'
#
loop_
_entity.id
_entity.type
_entity.pdbx_description
1 polymer ?
#
loop_
_entity_poly.entity_id
_entity_poly.type
_entity_poly.pdbx_seq_one_letter_code
_entity_poly.pdbx_strand_id
1 'polypeptide(L)'
;MIIESGDGRTSSKVTNKFHSLHKSVSKLLPCWAVTSLSARGKLPFISGYYDLVVIDEASQCDIASALPLLYRAKSAVIIGDRQQLSHISRIQKRQDQQLLERFGLVDHFLHWAYATNSLFEMTHSFAKSDDTVNLRDHHRSHADIINFSNKYFYEGYLRIATNYERLKMPKFGHRKTPAVRWIDVKGQTIRPTNGSAINPQEATTVIDELIRLFLEQGYQGTVGVVSPFRAQANLIRERFAKNDDLYNLMDQSEFLSDTVHRFQGDERDIMVFSPVISKGAQEQTISFLRSERNLFNVAITRARASLVVVGDLGTTKQCGVDYLEKFASYVEELEERTKEKTDTSHFSEFGPRYPQSIDRARVSDWEIILYEALYGEGIRTFPQYPVEQYKLDLAVVKGARQLDIEVDGERYHKDWTGELCRKDQIRNQRLYELGWDVLRFWVYEVRDDLDNCVNRVKCWVEKVHDSSNLPP
;
A
#
# COMPACT_ATOMS: atom_id res chain seq x y z
N MET A 1 10.70 23.96 -28.11
CA MET A 1 9.54 23.89 -29.01
C MET A 1 10.09 23.99 -30.43
N ILE A 2 10.29 22.86 -31.13
CA ILE A 2 10.67 22.89 -32.54
C ILE A 2 9.36 23.03 -33.30
N ILE A 3 9.17 24.20 -33.92
CA ILE A 3 7.98 24.53 -34.69
C ILE A 3 7.97 23.63 -35.91
N GLU A 4 7.00 22.73 -35.98
CA GLU A 4 6.73 21.90 -37.16
C GLU A 4 6.29 22.80 -38.31
N SER A 5 7.11 22.86 -39.35
CA SER A 5 6.73 23.45 -40.64
C SER A 5 5.87 22.42 -41.37
N GLY A 6 4.85 22.90 -42.11
CA GLY A 6 3.69 22.16 -42.59
C GLY A 6 3.90 20.93 -43.50
N ASP A 7 5.13 20.45 -43.68
CA ASP A 7 5.46 19.23 -44.41
C ASP A 7 6.35 18.27 -43.59
N GLY A 8 6.18 18.15 -42.27
CA GLY A 8 6.67 17.03 -41.43
C GLY A 8 8.17 16.68 -41.46
N ARG A 9 9.02 17.45 -42.15
CA ARG A 9 10.46 17.25 -42.25
C ARG A 9 11.15 18.53 -41.86
N THR A 10 11.71 18.55 -40.66
CA THR A 10 12.67 19.56 -40.23
C THR A 10 13.83 19.57 -41.24
N SER A 11 14.19 20.76 -41.74
CA SER A 11 15.34 20.92 -42.62
C SER A 11 16.58 20.26 -41.99
N SER A 12 17.31 19.44 -42.76
CA SER A 12 18.54 18.76 -42.32
C SER A 12 19.52 19.70 -41.58
N LYS A 13 19.54 20.98 -41.97
CA LYS A 13 20.34 22.02 -41.28
C LYS A 13 19.91 22.26 -39.83
N VAL A 14 18.61 22.26 -39.54
CA VAL A 14 18.06 22.45 -38.19
C VAL A 14 18.36 21.24 -37.32
N THR A 15 18.19 20.03 -37.84
CA THR A 15 18.50 18.77 -37.13
C THR A 15 19.99 18.66 -36.81
N ASN A 16 20.86 19.01 -37.75
CA ASN A 16 22.30 19.02 -37.54
C ASN A 16 22.73 20.06 -36.49
N LYS A 17 22.11 21.25 -36.50
CA LYS A 17 22.37 22.28 -35.48
C LYS A 17 21.83 21.87 -34.11
N PHE A 18 20.69 21.19 -34.06
CA PHE A 18 20.16 20.60 -32.82
C PHE A 18 21.14 19.57 -32.25
N HIS A 19 21.63 18.63 -33.06
CA HIS A 19 22.61 17.62 -32.61
C HIS A 19 23.93 18.23 -32.14
N SER A 20 24.45 19.25 -32.85
CA SER A 20 25.70 19.90 -32.44
C SER A 20 25.54 20.67 -31.13
N LEU A 21 24.42 21.36 -30.94
CA LEU A 21 24.10 22.06 -29.69
C LEU A 21 23.78 21.09 -28.56
N HIS A 22 23.14 19.94 -28.86
CA HIS A 22 22.77 18.95 -27.85
C HIS A 22 23.99 18.47 -27.05
N LYS A 23 25.15 18.30 -27.69
CA LYS A 23 26.40 17.92 -26.99
C LYS A 23 26.89 18.97 -25.99
N SER A 24 26.66 20.25 -26.28
CA SER A 24 27.00 21.35 -25.36
C SER A 24 25.95 21.50 -24.27
N VAL A 25 24.66 21.37 -24.63
CA VAL A 25 23.54 21.47 -23.69
C VAL A 25 23.54 20.29 -22.72
N SER A 26 23.83 19.07 -23.15
CA SER A 26 23.89 17.89 -22.27
C SER A 26 25.01 17.96 -21.22
N LYS A 27 26.05 18.78 -21.47
CA LYS A 27 27.07 19.09 -20.46
C LYS A 27 26.59 20.07 -19.39
N LEU A 28 25.69 20.98 -19.75
CA LEU A 28 25.10 21.96 -18.82
C LEU A 28 23.88 21.39 -18.09
N LEU A 29 23.11 20.53 -18.77
CA LEU A 29 21.93 19.84 -18.29
C LEU A 29 22.20 18.33 -18.36
N PRO A 30 22.77 17.73 -17.29
CA PRO A 30 23.21 16.34 -17.31
C PRO A 30 22.06 15.33 -17.25
N CYS A 31 20.87 15.75 -16.80
CA CYS A 31 19.70 14.89 -16.66
C CYS A 31 18.60 15.27 -17.66
N TRP A 32 18.04 14.27 -18.34
CA TRP A 32 16.99 14.42 -19.35
C TRP A 32 15.85 13.47 -19.04
N ALA A 33 14.65 14.01 -18.79
CA ALA A 33 13.44 13.23 -18.59
C ALA A 33 12.63 13.16 -19.89
N VAL A 34 12.38 11.95 -20.39
CA VAL A 34 11.54 11.70 -21.57
C VAL A 34 10.70 10.45 -21.36
N THR A 35 9.50 10.40 -21.96
CA THR A 35 8.78 9.13 -22.09
C THR A 35 9.43 8.27 -23.19
N SER A 36 9.29 6.95 -23.08
CA SER A 36 9.89 5.98 -24.02
C SER A 36 9.56 6.30 -25.48
N LEU A 37 8.30 6.59 -25.79
CA LEU A 37 7.84 6.93 -27.13
C LEU A 37 8.30 8.32 -27.59
N SER A 38 8.54 9.26 -26.67
CA SER A 38 9.00 10.62 -26.99
C SER A 38 10.49 10.72 -27.23
N ALA A 39 11.27 9.68 -26.95
CA ALA A 39 12.72 9.72 -27.12
C ALA A 39 13.13 9.93 -28.59
N ARG A 40 12.29 9.46 -29.52
CA ARG A 40 12.48 9.68 -30.96
C ARG A 40 12.43 11.18 -31.27
N GLY A 41 13.50 11.69 -31.86
CA GLY A 41 13.62 13.10 -32.27
C GLY A 41 14.02 14.07 -31.16
N LYS A 42 13.94 13.67 -29.89
CA LYS A 42 14.41 14.48 -28.75
C LYS A 42 15.84 14.13 -28.34
N LEU A 43 16.20 12.85 -28.42
CA LEU A 43 17.51 12.35 -27.99
C LEU A 43 18.31 11.81 -29.19
N PRO A 44 19.61 12.11 -29.29
CA PRO A 44 20.49 11.51 -30.29
C PRO A 44 20.40 9.98 -30.25
N PHE A 45 20.25 9.34 -31.41
CA PHE A 45 20.26 7.88 -31.51
C PHE A 45 21.68 7.39 -31.75
N ILE A 46 22.51 7.51 -30.72
CA ILE A 46 23.93 7.15 -30.73
C ILE A 46 24.15 6.16 -29.59
N SER A 47 24.89 5.08 -29.85
CA SER A 47 25.19 4.07 -28.84
C SER A 47 25.98 4.66 -27.67
N GLY A 48 25.57 4.36 -26.44
CA GLY A 48 26.28 4.79 -25.23
C GLY A 48 26.46 6.31 -25.11
N TYR A 49 25.55 7.09 -25.69
CA TYR A 49 25.56 8.56 -25.62
C TYR A 49 25.39 9.06 -24.18
N TYR A 50 24.59 8.35 -23.38
CA TYR A 50 24.41 8.59 -21.96
C TYR A 50 25.17 7.55 -21.14
N ASP A 51 25.69 7.95 -19.98
CA ASP A 51 26.34 7.01 -19.08
C ASP A 51 25.31 6.09 -18.40
N LEU A 52 24.14 6.64 -18.05
CA LEU A 52 23.09 5.93 -17.34
C LEU A 52 21.72 6.25 -17.94
N VAL A 53 20.89 5.22 -18.09
CA VAL A 53 19.43 5.37 -18.24
C VAL A 53 18.74 4.84 -16.99
N VAL A 54 17.83 5.62 -16.44
CA VAL A 54 16.93 5.18 -15.36
C VAL A 54 15.55 5.01 -15.96
N ILE A 55 14.98 3.81 -15.82
CA ILE A 55 13.63 3.51 -16.27
C ILE A 55 12.79 3.25 -15.04
N ASP A 56 11.94 4.22 -14.71
CA ASP A 56 10.96 4.11 -13.64
C ASP A 56 9.66 3.48 -14.16
N GLU A 57 8.89 2.85 -13.27
CA GLU A 57 7.67 2.10 -13.60
C GLU A 57 7.89 1.07 -14.73
N ALA A 58 9.04 0.38 -14.68
CA ALA A 58 9.47 -0.54 -15.73
C ALA A 58 8.58 -1.78 -15.88
N SER A 59 7.78 -2.13 -14.85
CA SER A 59 6.75 -3.17 -14.96
C SER A 59 5.67 -2.80 -15.99
N GLN A 60 5.54 -1.51 -16.29
CA GLN A 60 4.51 -0.95 -17.18
C GLN A 60 5.08 -0.62 -18.57
N CYS A 61 6.39 -0.78 -18.73
CA CYS A 61 7.09 -0.59 -19.98
C CYS A 61 7.14 -1.89 -20.76
N ASP A 62 6.74 -1.84 -22.03
CA ASP A 62 6.99 -2.93 -22.96
C ASP A 62 8.46 -2.96 -23.41
N ILE A 63 8.95 -4.15 -23.74
CA ILE A 63 10.36 -4.40 -24.09
C ILE A 63 10.75 -3.60 -25.36
N ALA A 64 9.87 -3.57 -26.36
CA ALA A 64 10.18 -2.98 -27.66
C ALA A 64 10.39 -1.45 -27.58
N SER A 65 9.58 -0.76 -26.79
CA SER A 65 9.70 0.69 -26.57
C SER A 65 10.95 1.06 -25.75
N ALA A 66 11.45 0.15 -24.91
CA ALA A 66 12.61 0.38 -24.06
C ALA A 66 13.95 0.15 -24.78
N LEU A 67 14.01 -0.75 -25.76
CA LEU A 67 15.24 -1.12 -26.48
C LEU A 67 16.02 0.10 -27.04
N PRO A 68 15.38 1.08 -27.70
CA PRO A 68 16.10 2.26 -28.18
C PRO A 68 16.70 3.10 -27.06
N LEU A 69 16.08 3.14 -25.87
CA LEU A 69 16.63 3.85 -24.72
C LEU A 69 17.86 3.14 -24.17
N LEU A 70 17.78 1.82 -24.02
CA LEU A 70 18.90 0.99 -23.57
C LEU A 70 20.10 1.12 -24.52
N TYR A 71 19.87 1.13 -25.84
CA TYR A 71 20.93 1.33 -26.83
C TYR A 71 21.71 2.64 -26.64
N ARG A 72 21.03 3.71 -26.19
CA ARG A 72 21.64 5.03 -25.98
C ARG A 72 22.47 5.13 -24.69
N ALA A 73 22.43 4.13 -23.81
CA ALA A 73 23.08 4.19 -22.50
C ALA A 73 24.18 3.14 -22.34
N LYS A 74 25.19 3.44 -21.51
CA LYS A 74 26.23 2.47 -21.14
C LYS A 74 25.79 1.54 -20.01
N SER A 75 24.91 2.02 -19.13
CA SER A 75 24.35 1.26 -18.01
C SER A 75 22.88 1.61 -17.82
N ALA A 76 22.11 0.72 -17.19
CA ALA A 76 20.69 0.91 -16.94
C ALA A 76 20.34 0.61 -15.48
N VAL A 77 19.48 1.44 -14.90
CA VAL A 77 18.79 1.18 -13.63
C VAL A 77 17.32 1.01 -13.94
N ILE A 78 16.77 -0.13 -13.51
CA ILE A 78 15.39 -0.52 -13.78
C ILE A 78 14.64 -0.52 -12.46
N ILE A 79 13.63 0.34 -12.35
CA ILE A 79 12.81 0.51 -11.14
C ILE A 79 11.40 0.09 -11.51
N GLY A 80 10.79 -0.77 -10.70
CA GLY A 80 9.44 -1.26 -10.94
C GLY A 80 9.01 -2.27 -9.90
N ASP A 81 7.79 -2.77 -10.06
CA ASP A 81 7.16 -3.70 -9.12
C ASP A 81 6.30 -4.71 -9.87
N ARG A 82 6.59 -6.00 -9.69
CA ARG A 82 5.86 -7.12 -10.34
C ARG A 82 4.45 -7.31 -9.77
N GLN A 83 4.20 -6.81 -8.56
CA GLN A 83 2.90 -6.88 -7.90
C GLN A 83 1.99 -5.69 -8.29
N GLN A 84 2.49 -4.76 -9.11
CA GLN A 84 1.72 -3.65 -9.69
C GLN A 84 1.31 -3.95 -11.14
N LEU A 85 0.70 -2.97 -11.83
CA LEU A 85 0.23 -3.15 -13.19
C LEU A 85 1.37 -3.54 -14.13
N SER A 86 1.08 -4.44 -15.07
CA SER A 86 1.97 -4.77 -16.19
C SER A 86 1.62 -3.91 -17.41
N HIS A 87 2.53 -3.84 -18.38
CA HIS A 87 2.24 -3.21 -19.67
C HIS A 87 1.05 -3.89 -20.38
N ILE A 88 0.28 -3.10 -21.12
CA ILE A 88 -0.84 -3.61 -21.91
C ILE A 88 -0.33 -4.04 -23.29
N SER A 89 -0.32 -5.34 -23.54
CA SER A 89 0.04 -5.88 -24.86
C SER A 89 -1.07 -5.67 -25.88
N ARG A 90 -0.70 -5.21 -27.08
CA ARG A 90 -1.60 -5.13 -28.24
C ARG A 90 -1.71 -6.46 -29.01
N ILE A 91 -0.80 -7.40 -28.75
CA ILE A 91 -0.80 -8.74 -29.36
C ILE A 91 -1.30 -9.76 -28.34
N GLN A 92 -2.05 -10.75 -28.82
CA GLN A 92 -2.54 -11.83 -27.97
C GLN A 92 -1.40 -12.81 -27.64
N LYS A 93 -1.45 -13.42 -26.45
CA LYS A 93 -0.43 -14.39 -25.99
C LYS A 93 -0.19 -15.52 -27.01
N ARG A 94 -1.27 -16.03 -27.62
CA ARG A 94 -1.17 -17.07 -28.67
C ARG A 94 -0.41 -16.58 -29.91
N GLN A 95 -0.64 -15.34 -30.34
CA GLN A 95 0.03 -14.76 -31.50
C GLN A 95 1.52 -14.55 -31.20
N ASP A 96 1.83 -14.07 -30.01
CA ASP A 96 3.22 -13.88 -29.56
C ASP A 96 3.99 -15.21 -29.52
N GLN A 97 3.38 -16.26 -28.97
CA GLN A 97 3.94 -17.61 -28.98
C GLN A 97 4.21 -18.12 -30.40
N GLN A 98 3.27 -17.94 -31.33
CA GLN A 98 3.46 -18.33 -32.73
C GLN A 98 4.63 -17.57 -33.40
N LEU A 99 4.87 -16.31 -33.03
CA LEU A 99 6.01 -15.55 -33.52
C LEU A 99 7.32 -16.10 -32.95
N LEU A 100 7.37 -16.39 -31.66
CA LEU A 100 8.55 -17.00 -31.04
C LEU A 100 8.89 -18.36 -31.67
N GLU A 101 7.89 -19.21 -31.91
CA GLU A 101 8.05 -20.50 -32.60
C GLU A 101 8.58 -20.31 -34.02
N ARG A 102 7.95 -19.40 -34.79
CA ARG A 102 8.34 -19.13 -36.18
C ARG A 102 9.80 -18.67 -36.32
N PHE A 103 10.33 -17.93 -35.35
CA PHE A 103 11.69 -17.41 -35.37
C PHE A 103 12.68 -18.27 -34.55
N GLY A 104 12.27 -19.43 -34.03
CA GLY A 104 13.15 -20.33 -33.26
C GLY A 104 13.63 -19.75 -31.93
N LEU A 105 12.81 -18.89 -31.30
CA LEU A 105 13.17 -18.15 -30.08
C LEU A 105 12.64 -18.79 -28.78
N VAL A 106 11.80 -19.82 -28.88
CA VAL A 106 11.10 -20.43 -27.74
C VAL A 106 12.07 -21.00 -26.70
N ASP A 107 13.12 -21.70 -27.14
CA ASP A 107 13.98 -22.47 -26.25
C ASP A 107 14.91 -21.60 -25.37
N HIS A 108 15.34 -20.45 -25.89
CA HIS A 108 16.40 -19.65 -25.27
C HIS A 108 15.98 -18.21 -24.94
N PHE A 109 14.88 -17.71 -25.52
CA PHE A 109 14.49 -16.29 -25.45
C PHE A 109 13.06 -16.09 -24.97
N LEU A 110 12.50 -17.04 -24.19
CA LEU A 110 11.14 -16.94 -23.66
C LEU A 110 10.91 -15.67 -22.80
N HIS A 111 11.95 -15.17 -22.13
CA HIS A 111 11.90 -13.91 -21.38
C HIS A 111 11.71 -12.66 -22.28
N TRP A 112 11.85 -12.79 -23.60
CA TRP A 112 11.52 -11.75 -24.59
C TRP A 112 10.07 -11.81 -25.09
N ALA A 113 9.25 -12.75 -24.60
CA ALA A 113 7.84 -12.82 -24.97
C ALA A 113 7.13 -11.51 -24.61
N TYR A 114 6.75 -10.74 -25.63
CA TYR A 114 6.24 -9.38 -25.50
C TYR A 114 4.86 -9.34 -24.83
N ALA A 115 4.03 -10.37 -25.02
CA ALA A 115 2.67 -10.39 -24.50
C ALA A 115 2.60 -10.71 -23.00
N THR A 116 3.68 -11.27 -22.44
CA THR A 116 3.69 -11.77 -21.05
C THR A 116 4.70 -11.07 -20.17
N ASN A 117 5.84 -10.62 -20.71
CA ASN A 117 6.90 -10.04 -19.90
C ASN A 117 6.99 -8.54 -20.12
N SER A 118 7.01 -7.79 -19.02
CA SER A 118 7.40 -6.38 -19.03
C SER A 118 8.92 -6.22 -19.11
N LEU A 119 9.39 -4.99 -19.31
CA LEU A 119 10.82 -4.67 -19.21
C LEU A 119 11.38 -5.07 -17.84
N PHE A 120 10.63 -4.83 -16.76
CA PHE A 120 11.07 -5.23 -15.41
C PHE A 120 11.26 -6.73 -15.30
N GLU A 121 10.29 -7.53 -15.76
CA GLU A 121 10.40 -9.00 -15.66
C GLU A 121 11.52 -9.57 -16.52
N MET A 122 11.66 -9.05 -17.74
CA MET A 122 12.75 -9.43 -18.63
C MET A 122 14.11 -9.13 -17.98
N THR A 123 14.31 -7.92 -17.47
CA THR A 123 15.60 -7.53 -16.85
C THR A 123 15.87 -8.27 -15.55
N HIS A 124 14.84 -8.49 -14.72
CA HIS A 124 14.93 -9.27 -13.50
C HIS A 124 15.35 -10.73 -13.77
N SER A 125 14.94 -11.32 -14.91
CA SER A 125 15.36 -12.68 -15.29
C SER A 125 16.85 -12.83 -15.57
N PHE A 126 17.54 -11.72 -15.86
CA PHE A 126 19.00 -11.67 -16.07
C PHE A 126 19.79 -11.16 -14.86
N ALA A 127 19.11 -10.52 -13.91
CA ALA A 127 19.74 -9.92 -12.74
C ALA A 127 20.21 -11.00 -11.77
N LYS A 128 21.40 -10.84 -11.19
CA LYS A 128 21.82 -11.64 -10.04
C LYS A 128 21.17 -11.10 -8.77
N SER A 129 21.18 -11.89 -7.70
CA SER A 129 20.67 -11.45 -6.40
C SER A 129 21.35 -10.17 -5.91
N ASP A 130 22.66 -10.03 -6.14
CA ASP A 130 23.44 -8.84 -5.75
C ASP A 130 23.13 -7.59 -6.60
N ASP A 131 22.51 -7.76 -7.78
CA ASP A 131 22.12 -6.66 -8.67
C ASP A 131 20.73 -6.09 -8.32
N THR A 132 19.99 -6.76 -7.42
CA THR A 132 18.61 -6.40 -7.07
C THR A 132 18.55 -5.75 -5.68
N VAL A 133 18.09 -4.51 -5.63
CA VAL A 133 17.85 -3.79 -4.37
C VAL A 133 16.35 -3.73 -4.08
N ASN A 134 15.91 -4.36 -2.99
CA ASN A 134 14.52 -4.32 -2.56
C ASN A 134 14.31 -3.22 -1.51
N LEU A 135 13.41 -2.29 -1.80
CA LEU A 135 12.96 -1.29 -0.83
C LEU A 135 11.88 -1.90 0.06
N ARG A 136 12.10 -1.88 1.38
CA ARG A 136 11.23 -2.56 2.35
C ARG A 136 10.38 -1.60 3.17
N ASP A 137 10.77 -0.33 3.29
CA ASP A 137 10.06 0.62 4.14
C ASP A 137 8.91 1.29 3.37
N HIS A 138 7.68 1.12 3.88
CA HIS A 138 6.47 1.74 3.32
C HIS A 138 6.12 3.00 4.11
N HIS A 139 6.08 4.15 3.43
CA HIS A 139 5.86 5.45 4.06
C HIS A 139 4.54 6.14 3.66
N ARG A 140 3.74 5.52 2.78
CA ARG A 140 2.61 6.17 2.12
C ARG A 140 1.29 6.03 2.87
N SER A 141 0.94 4.79 3.19
CA SER A 141 -0.43 4.42 3.57
C SER A 141 -0.53 4.03 5.02
N HIS A 142 -1.70 4.27 5.60
CA HIS A 142 -2.09 3.74 6.89
C HIS A 142 -1.91 2.21 6.95
N ALA A 143 -1.58 1.68 8.13
CA ALA A 143 -1.28 0.26 8.34
C ALA A 143 -2.43 -0.65 7.92
N ASP A 144 -3.66 -0.34 8.32
CA ASP A 144 -4.86 -1.09 7.89
C ASP A 144 -4.97 -1.23 6.36
N ILE A 145 -4.45 -0.27 5.58
CA ILE A 145 -4.50 -0.34 4.12
C ILE A 145 -3.38 -1.25 3.61
N ILE A 146 -2.12 -0.93 3.94
CA ILE A 146 -0.98 -1.63 3.37
C ILE A 146 -0.80 -3.04 3.94
N ASN A 147 -1.25 -3.34 5.15
CA ASN A 147 -1.05 -4.67 5.76
C ASN A 147 -1.71 -5.80 4.98
N PHE A 148 -2.87 -5.55 4.36
CA PHE A 148 -3.46 -6.52 3.45
C PHE A 148 -2.52 -6.81 2.27
N SER A 149 -2.09 -5.74 1.59
CA SER A 149 -1.19 -5.85 0.45
C SER A 149 0.14 -6.51 0.83
N ASN A 150 0.73 -6.11 1.96
CA ASN A 150 1.95 -6.68 2.49
C ASN A 150 1.82 -8.19 2.70
N LYS A 151 0.74 -8.65 3.35
CA LYS A 151 0.50 -10.08 3.60
C LYS A 151 0.29 -10.89 2.33
N TYR A 152 -0.51 -10.40 1.39
CA TYR A 152 -0.98 -11.21 0.26
C TYR A 152 -0.18 -10.99 -1.04
N PHE A 153 0.50 -9.86 -1.20
CA PHE A 153 1.27 -9.53 -2.41
C PHE A 153 2.78 -9.48 -2.17
N TYR A 154 3.21 -9.09 -0.97
CA TYR A 154 4.63 -8.91 -0.64
C TYR A 154 5.13 -9.86 0.45
N GLU A 155 4.39 -10.93 0.76
CA GLU A 155 4.80 -11.99 1.69
C GLU A 155 5.22 -11.50 3.10
N GLY A 156 4.77 -10.32 3.52
CA GLY A 156 5.11 -9.71 4.80
C GLY A 156 6.48 -9.02 4.84
N TYR A 157 7.16 -8.83 3.71
CA TYR A 157 8.49 -8.21 3.67
C TYR A 157 8.49 -6.68 3.89
N LEU A 158 7.35 -6.00 3.74
CA LEU A 158 7.27 -4.55 3.93
C LEU A 158 7.25 -4.20 5.43
N ARG A 159 7.98 -3.15 5.79
CA ARG A 159 8.02 -2.52 7.12
C ARG A 159 7.24 -1.23 7.04
N ILE A 160 6.22 -1.08 7.87
CA ILE A 160 5.42 0.14 7.89
C ILE A 160 6.17 1.22 8.66
N ALA A 161 6.51 2.30 7.94
CA ALA A 161 7.20 3.47 8.44
C ALA A 161 6.44 4.77 8.05
N THR A 162 5.13 4.66 7.81
CA THR A 162 4.25 5.80 7.51
C THR A 162 4.10 6.68 8.75
N ASN A 163 4.34 7.99 8.59
CA ASN A 163 4.02 8.98 9.62
C ASN A 163 2.53 9.35 9.52
N TYR A 164 1.77 9.06 10.57
CA TYR A 164 0.32 9.23 10.58
C TYR A 164 -0.14 10.66 10.80
N GLU A 165 0.69 11.53 11.38
CA GLU A 165 0.38 12.95 11.54
C GLU A 165 0.26 13.66 10.18
N ARG A 166 0.91 13.10 9.15
CA ARG A 166 0.83 13.57 7.77
C ARG A 166 -0.38 13.01 7.01
N LEU A 167 -1.12 12.08 7.60
CA LEU A 167 -2.32 11.51 7.00
C LEU A 167 -3.53 12.38 7.32
N LYS A 168 -4.19 12.90 6.28
CA LYS A 168 -5.45 13.63 6.44
C LYS A 168 -6.59 12.64 6.68
N MET A 169 -6.73 12.17 7.92
CA MET A 169 -7.78 11.23 8.30
C MET A 169 -9.16 11.91 8.27
N PRO A 170 -10.19 11.30 7.66
CA PRO A 170 -11.57 11.76 7.81
C PRO A 170 -12.03 11.65 9.27
N LYS A 171 -12.90 12.58 9.70
CA LYS A 171 -13.41 12.63 11.08
C LYS A 171 -14.57 11.64 11.23
N PHE A 172 -14.37 10.54 11.93
CA PHE A 172 -15.44 9.56 12.19
C PHE A 172 -15.98 9.66 13.64
N GLY A 173 -16.41 10.86 14.04
CA GLY A 173 -16.92 11.10 15.39
C GLY A 173 -15.89 10.81 16.49
N HIS A 174 -16.35 10.45 17.69
CA HIS A 174 -15.51 10.20 18.86
C HIS A 174 -14.90 8.77 18.93
N ARG A 175 -15.19 7.91 17.96
CA ARG A 175 -14.70 6.52 17.96
C ARG A 175 -13.46 6.41 17.09
N LYS A 176 -12.44 5.68 17.55
CA LYS A 176 -11.38 5.18 16.67
C LYS A 176 -12.08 4.26 15.66
N THR A 177 -12.05 4.60 14.38
CA THR A 177 -12.57 3.76 13.29
C THR A 177 -11.40 3.25 12.46
N PRO A 178 -11.50 2.03 11.89
CA PRO A 178 -10.45 1.52 11.03
C PRO A 178 -10.30 2.43 9.80
N ALA A 179 -9.06 2.54 9.30
CA ALA A 179 -8.79 3.31 8.09
C ALA A 179 -9.36 2.63 6.84
N VAL A 180 -9.59 1.32 6.87
CA VAL A 180 -10.31 0.58 5.85
C VAL A 180 -11.73 0.25 6.34
N ARG A 181 -12.75 0.57 5.56
CA ARG A 181 -14.16 0.30 5.89
C ARG A 181 -14.92 -0.28 4.72
N TRP A 182 -15.96 -1.05 5.02
CA TRP A 182 -16.88 -1.57 4.01
C TRP A 182 -18.28 -1.01 4.19
N ILE A 183 -18.81 -0.33 3.18
CA ILE A 183 -20.21 0.08 3.08
C ILE A 183 -20.93 -1.02 2.29
N ASP A 184 -21.64 -1.89 3.02
CA ASP A 184 -22.35 -3.02 2.42
C ASP A 184 -23.59 -2.54 1.65
N VAL A 185 -23.57 -2.76 0.33
CA VAL A 185 -24.64 -2.33 -0.58
C VAL A 185 -25.17 -3.53 -1.33
N LYS A 186 -26.45 -3.86 -1.12
CA LYS A 186 -27.14 -4.91 -1.90
C LYS A 186 -27.61 -4.33 -3.23
N GLY A 187 -26.78 -4.47 -4.25
CA GLY A 187 -27.03 -3.97 -5.60
C GLY A 187 -27.33 -5.06 -6.63
N GLN A 188 -27.26 -4.67 -7.91
CA GLN A 188 -27.33 -5.59 -9.03
C GLN A 188 -26.21 -5.27 -10.02
N THR A 189 -25.40 -6.26 -10.36
CA THR A 189 -24.42 -6.14 -11.43
C THR A 189 -25.13 -6.27 -12.77
N ILE A 190 -25.05 -5.23 -13.59
CA ILE A 190 -25.64 -5.17 -14.92
C ILE A 190 -24.50 -5.08 -15.93
N ARG A 191 -24.51 -5.96 -16.93
CA ARG A 191 -23.58 -5.90 -18.06
C ARG A 191 -24.35 -5.75 -19.37
N PRO A 192 -24.32 -4.58 -20.02
CA PRO A 192 -24.91 -4.40 -21.35
C PRO A 192 -24.20 -5.27 -22.39
N THR A 193 -24.88 -5.67 -23.46
CA THR A 193 -24.36 -6.58 -24.50
C THR A 193 -23.02 -6.13 -25.10
N ASN A 194 -22.83 -4.81 -25.27
CA ASN A 194 -21.58 -4.21 -25.78
C ASN A 194 -20.91 -3.30 -24.73
N GLY A 195 -21.14 -3.57 -23.44
CA GLY A 195 -20.73 -2.71 -22.34
C GLY A 195 -19.83 -3.38 -21.30
N SER A 196 -19.22 -2.54 -20.48
CA SER A 196 -18.57 -2.94 -19.23
C SER A 196 -19.61 -3.08 -18.12
N ALA A 197 -19.32 -3.87 -17.08
CA ALA A 197 -20.22 -4.05 -15.95
C ALA A 197 -20.42 -2.72 -15.19
N ILE A 198 -21.64 -2.53 -14.67
CA ILE A 198 -22.04 -1.41 -13.81
C ILE A 198 -22.90 -1.91 -12.65
N ASN A 199 -22.92 -1.15 -11.56
CA ASN A 199 -23.80 -1.35 -10.42
C ASN A 199 -24.34 0.04 -10.01
N PRO A 200 -25.56 0.40 -10.45
CA PRO A 200 -26.16 1.70 -10.17
C PRO A 200 -26.34 2.00 -8.68
N GLN A 201 -26.55 0.98 -7.85
CA GLN A 201 -26.73 1.12 -6.40
C GLN A 201 -25.41 1.48 -5.74
N GLU A 202 -24.33 0.74 -6.06
CA GLU A 202 -22.97 1.13 -5.61
C GLU A 202 -22.65 2.56 -6.04
N ALA A 203 -22.94 2.93 -7.29
CA ALA A 203 -22.67 4.28 -7.78
C ALA A 203 -23.50 5.35 -7.05
N THR A 204 -24.69 5.04 -6.51
CA THR A 204 -25.47 6.00 -5.70
C THR A 204 -24.81 6.15 -4.34
N THR A 205 -24.52 5.04 -3.67
CA THR A 205 -23.92 5.05 -2.34
C THR A 205 -22.53 5.68 -2.32
N VAL A 206 -21.76 5.57 -3.41
CA VAL A 206 -20.51 6.31 -3.56
C VAL A 206 -20.76 7.82 -3.49
N ILE A 207 -21.78 8.34 -4.19
CA ILE A 207 -22.12 9.77 -4.16
C ILE A 207 -22.58 10.18 -2.76
N ASP A 208 -23.39 9.36 -2.10
CA ASP A 208 -23.86 9.62 -0.74
C ASP A 208 -22.67 9.70 0.25
N GLU A 209 -21.69 8.80 0.13
CA GLU A 209 -20.47 8.84 0.95
C GLU A 209 -19.62 10.09 0.66
N LEU A 210 -19.51 10.51 -0.61
CA LEU A 210 -18.82 11.74 -0.96
C LEU A 210 -19.51 12.98 -0.39
N ILE A 211 -20.84 13.03 -0.43
CA ILE A 211 -21.66 14.08 0.22
C ILE A 211 -21.38 14.10 1.72
N ARG A 212 -21.41 12.94 2.36
CA ARG A 212 -21.12 12.80 3.80
C ARG A 212 -19.72 13.31 4.13
N LEU A 213 -18.70 12.92 3.37
CA LEU A 213 -17.32 13.35 3.61
C LEU A 213 -17.12 14.85 3.41
N PHE A 214 -17.60 15.40 2.29
CA PHE A 214 -17.32 16.78 1.94
C PHE A 214 -18.27 17.78 2.59
N LEU A 215 -19.57 17.53 2.53
CA LEU A 215 -20.59 18.51 2.94
C LEU A 215 -20.93 18.39 4.43
N GLU A 216 -21.04 17.17 4.96
CA GLU A 216 -21.39 16.97 6.37
C GLU A 216 -20.17 17.04 7.29
N GLN A 217 -19.03 16.49 6.87
CA GLN A 217 -17.81 16.43 7.68
C GLN A 217 -16.79 17.52 7.38
N GLY A 218 -16.97 18.27 6.28
CA GLY A 218 -16.04 19.32 5.87
C GLY A 218 -14.65 18.78 5.57
N TYR A 219 -14.54 17.59 4.97
CA TYR A 219 -13.24 16.99 4.63
C TYR A 219 -12.51 17.80 3.56
N GLN A 220 -11.23 18.09 3.76
CA GLN A 220 -10.40 18.91 2.87
C GLN A 220 -9.19 18.16 2.28
N GLY A 221 -9.20 16.82 2.37
CA GLY A 221 -8.20 15.98 1.73
C GLY A 221 -8.61 15.59 0.31
N THR A 222 -7.69 14.96 -0.41
CA THR A 222 -7.95 14.53 -1.79
C THR A 222 -8.73 13.21 -1.82
N VAL A 223 -9.66 13.07 -2.78
CA VAL A 223 -10.51 11.86 -2.87
C VAL A 223 -10.48 11.28 -4.29
N GLY A 224 -10.27 9.97 -4.38
CA GLY A 224 -10.37 9.21 -5.62
C GLY A 224 -11.44 8.13 -5.53
N VAL A 225 -12.13 7.87 -6.64
CA VAL A 225 -12.98 6.70 -6.81
C VAL A 225 -12.38 5.81 -7.88
N VAL A 226 -12.23 4.53 -7.56
CA VAL A 226 -11.64 3.56 -8.46
C VAL A 226 -12.56 2.36 -8.63
N SER A 227 -12.72 1.93 -9.88
CA SER A 227 -13.46 0.72 -10.23
C SER A 227 -12.69 -0.06 -11.30
N PRO A 228 -12.72 -1.42 -11.26
CA PRO A 228 -12.15 -2.24 -12.32
C PRO A 228 -12.87 -2.04 -13.66
N PHE A 229 -14.09 -1.50 -13.64
CA PHE A 229 -14.94 -1.34 -14.81
C PHE A 229 -15.08 0.12 -15.24
N ARG A 230 -14.66 0.44 -16.47
CA ARG A 230 -14.70 1.81 -17.01
C ARG A 230 -16.11 2.41 -17.02
N ALA A 231 -17.12 1.59 -17.31
CA ALA A 231 -18.52 2.06 -17.32
C ALA A 231 -18.98 2.47 -15.91
N GLN A 232 -18.56 1.76 -14.86
CA GLN A 232 -18.88 2.13 -13.48
C GLN A 232 -18.18 3.44 -13.08
N ALA A 233 -16.89 3.56 -13.38
CA ALA A 233 -16.15 4.78 -13.07
C ALA A 233 -16.73 6.02 -13.80
N ASN A 234 -17.15 5.85 -15.06
CA ASN A 234 -17.85 6.89 -15.82
C ASN A 234 -19.21 7.23 -15.22
N LEU A 235 -20.00 6.23 -14.81
CA LEU A 235 -21.31 6.45 -14.17
C LEU A 235 -21.17 7.28 -12.88
N ILE A 236 -20.18 6.94 -12.05
CA ILE A 236 -19.90 7.69 -10.82
C ILE A 236 -19.46 9.13 -11.15
N ARG A 237 -18.56 9.30 -12.13
CA ARG A 237 -18.11 10.62 -12.58
C ARG A 237 -19.26 11.48 -13.08
N GLU A 238 -20.17 10.89 -13.85
CA GLU A 238 -21.37 11.57 -14.36
C GLU A 238 -22.29 12.01 -13.22
N ARG A 239 -22.53 11.14 -12.23
CA ARG A 239 -23.38 11.48 -11.08
C ARG A 239 -22.75 12.53 -10.17
N PHE A 240 -21.44 12.47 -9.98
CA PHE A 240 -20.69 13.51 -9.27
C PHE A 240 -20.86 14.86 -9.97
N ALA A 241 -20.69 14.91 -11.28
CA ALA A 241 -20.81 16.15 -12.05
C ALA A 241 -22.25 16.70 -12.16
N LYS A 242 -23.27 15.87 -11.90
CA LYS A 242 -24.69 16.26 -11.85
C LYS A 242 -25.13 16.81 -10.49
N ASN A 243 -24.29 16.67 -9.45
CA ASN A 243 -24.56 17.22 -8.13
C ASN A 243 -23.81 18.55 -8.01
N ASP A 244 -24.54 19.67 -7.99
CA ASP A 244 -23.95 21.01 -8.00
C ASP A 244 -23.02 21.25 -6.80
N ASP A 245 -23.39 20.76 -5.61
CA ASP A 245 -22.60 20.94 -4.38
C ASP A 245 -21.25 20.22 -4.47
N LEU A 246 -21.24 18.99 -4.98
CA LEU A 246 -20.01 18.22 -5.19
C LEU A 246 -19.17 18.79 -6.33
N TYR A 247 -19.81 19.19 -7.43
CA TYR A 247 -19.11 19.74 -8.59
C TYR A 247 -18.30 21.00 -8.22
N ASN A 248 -18.85 21.85 -7.35
CA ASN A 248 -18.15 23.04 -6.84
C ASN A 248 -16.89 22.72 -6.01
N LEU A 249 -16.77 21.50 -5.50
CA LEU A 249 -15.63 21.04 -4.69
C LEU A 249 -14.61 20.22 -5.50
N MET A 250 -14.84 20.00 -6.79
CA MET A 250 -14.03 19.11 -7.63
C MET A 250 -12.54 19.48 -7.64
N ASP A 251 -12.21 20.75 -7.88
CA ASP A 251 -10.82 21.23 -7.95
C ASP A 251 -10.15 21.21 -6.58
N GLN A 252 -10.86 21.61 -5.52
CA GLN A 252 -10.33 21.66 -4.16
C GLN A 252 -10.04 20.26 -3.59
N SER A 253 -10.85 19.27 -3.99
CA SER A 253 -10.71 17.88 -3.55
C SER A 253 -9.84 17.02 -4.49
N GLU A 254 -9.33 17.61 -5.58
CA GLU A 254 -8.62 16.91 -6.67
C GLU A 254 -9.35 15.63 -7.09
N PHE A 255 -10.68 15.71 -7.16
CA PHE A 255 -11.53 14.54 -7.33
C PHE A 255 -11.24 13.84 -8.66
N LEU A 256 -11.05 12.53 -8.59
CA LEU A 256 -10.91 11.70 -9.78
C LEU A 256 -11.75 10.43 -9.61
N SER A 257 -12.58 10.10 -10.60
CA SER A 257 -13.22 8.78 -10.71
C SER A 257 -12.77 8.13 -12.00
N ASP A 258 -12.01 7.04 -11.97
CA ASP A 258 -11.54 6.32 -13.18
C ASP A 258 -11.16 4.85 -12.87
N THR A 259 -10.65 4.14 -13.87
CA THR A 259 -10.00 2.84 -13.67
C THR A 259 -8.61 3.00 -13.09
N VAL A 260 -8.09 1.93 -12.50
CA VAL A 260 -6.79 1.89 -11.79
C VAL A 260 -5.63 2.47 -12.60
N HIS A 261 -5.62 2.26 -13.92
CA HIS A 261 -4.58 2.76 -14.83
C HIS A 261 -4.38 4.28 -14.78
N ARG A 262 -5.43 5.05 -14.47
CA ARG A 262 -5.33 6.51 -14.37
C ARG A 262 -4.82 7.01 -13.03
N PHE A 263 -4.90 6.18 -12.00
CA PHE A 263 -4.30 6.46 -10.69
C PHE A 263 -2.85 5.97 -10.59
N GLN A 264 -2.29 5.43 -11.67
CA GLN A 264 -0.91 4.96 -11.67
C GLN A 264 0.06 6.14 -11.42
N GLY A 265 0.93 5.99 -10.42
CA GLY A 265 1.83 7.06 -9.97
C GLY A 265 1.14 8.22 -9.25
N ASP A 266 -0.19 8.16 -9.13
CA ASP A 266 -1.00 9.13 -8.39
C ASP A 266 -1.51 8.50 -7.09
N GLU A 267 -1.92 9.31 -6.13
CA GLU A 267 -2.42 8.88 -4.81
C GLU A 267 -3.46 9.85 -4.26
N ARG A 268 -4.36 9.35 -3.41
CA ARG A 268 -5.37 10.20 -2.75
C ARG A 268 -5.37 9.93 -1.26
N ASP A 269 -5.72 10.95 -0.49
CA ASP A 269 -5.89 10.78 0.96
C ASP A 269 -6.99 9.75 1.24
N ILE A 270 -8.11 9.83 0.52
CA ILE A 270 -9.17 8.81 0.54
C ILE A 270 -9.33 8.17 -0.83
N MET A 271 -9.37 6.85 -0.90
CA MET A 271 -9.85 6.13 -2.07
C MET A 271 -11.17 5.42 -1.76
N VAL A 272 -12.10 5.46 -2.73
CA VAL A 272 -13.33 4.67 -2.72
C VAL A 272 -13.23 3.58 -3.79
N PHE A 273 -13.35 2.32 -3.40
CA PHE A 273 -13.32 1.18 -4.30
C PHE A 273 -14.73 0.63 -4.55
N SER A 274 -15.18 0.63 -5.81
CA SER A 274 -16.45 0.03 -6.25
C SER A 274 -16.17 -1.24 -7.08
N PRO A 275 -16.33 -2.45 -6.49
CA PRO A 275 -15.97 -3.71 -7.13
C PRO A 275 -16.98 -4.16 -8.18
N VAL A 276 -18.24 -3.70 -8.13
CA VAL A 276 -19.32 -4.09 -9.05
C VAL A 276 -19.66 -5.59 -8.97
N ILE A 277 -19.44 -6.19 -7.79
CA ILE A 277 -19.73 -7.60 -7.51
C ILE A 277 -20.98 -7.66 -6.66
N SER A 278 -22.08 -8.03 -7.28
CA SER A 278 -23.39 -8.18 -6.63
C SER A 278 -24.19 -9.25 -7.37
N LYS A 279 -25.45 -9.47 -6.96
CA LYS A 279 -26.37 -10.33 -7.69
C LYS A 279 -26.39 -9.98 -9.18
N GLY A 280 -26.30 -10.99 -10.05
CA GLY A 280 -26.27 -10.79 -11.51
C GLY A 280 -24.87 -10.65 -12.10
N ALA A 281 -23.81 -10.72 -11.29
CA ALA A 281 -22.44 -10.78 -11.81
C ALA A 281 -22.24 -12.02 -12.68
N GLN A 282 -21.99 -11.80 -13.97
CA GLN A 282 -21.76 -12.86 -14.95
C GLN A 282 -20.35 -13.44 -14.83
N GLU A 283 -20.16 -14.69 -15.26
CA GLU A 283 -18.86 -15.37 -15.19
C GLU A 283 -17.75 -14.61 -15.95
N GLN A 284 -18.06 -13.91 -17.05
CA GLN A 284 -17.04 -13.09 -17.73
C GLN A 284 -16.55 -11.92 -16.86
N THR A 285 -17.41 -11.35 -16.02
CA THR A 285 -17.06 -10.26 -15.09
C THR A 285 -16.17 -10.80 -13.96
N ILE A 286 -16.52 -11.95 -13.39
CA ILE A 286 -15.74 -12.59 -12.33
C ILE A 286 -14.39 -13.08 -12.87
N SER A 287 -14.37 -13.73 -14.04
CA SER A 287 -13.15 -14.23 -14.68
C SER A 287 -12.16 -13.10 -14.99
N PHE A 288 -12.64 -11.95 -15.46
CA PHE A 288 -11.82 -10.75 -15.64
C PHE A 288 -11.15 -10.32 -14.33
N LEU A 289 -11.90 -10.25 -13.23
CA LEU A 289 -11.34 -9.90 -11.93
C LEU A 289 -10.31 -10.93 -11.46
N ARG A 290 -10.58 -12.25 -11.60
CA ARG A 290 -9.60 -13.30 -11.27
C ARG A 290 -8.27 -13.12 -11.99
N SER A 291 -8.27 -12.67 -13.24
CA SER A 291 -7.05 -12.42 -14.00
C SER A 291 -6.33 -11.11 -13.65
N GLU A 292 -6.99 -10.18 -12.95
CA GLU A 292 -6.53 -8.80 -12.73
C GLU A 292 -6.19 -8.54 -11.26
N ARG A 293 -5.44 -9.46 -10.64
CA ARG A 293 -5.02 -9.34 -9.23
C ARG A 293 -4.20 -8.07 -8.96
N ASN A 294 -3.29 -7.73 -9.86
CA ASN A 294 -2.41 -6.56 -9.72
C ASN A 294 -3.19 -5.24 -9.82
N LEU A 295 -4.27 -5.22 -10.61
CA LEU A 295 -5.19 -4.09 -10.68
C LEU A 295 -5.79 -3.80 -9.31
N PHE A 296 -6.22 -4.85 -8.60
CA PHE A 296 -6.74 -4.69 -7.24
C PHE A 296 -5.66 -4.19 -6.26
N ASN A 297 -4.44 -4.76 -6.30
CA ASN A 297 -3.35 -4.31 -5.44
C ASN A 297 -3.06 -2.81 -5.61
N VAL A 298 -2.98 -2.36 -6.87
CA VAL A 298 -2.75 -0.94 -7.15
C VAL A 298 -3.94 -0.13 -6.63
N ALA A 299 -5.18 -0.53 -6.90
CA ALA A 299 -6.38 0.17 -6.45
C ALA A 299 -6.38 0.47 -4.95
N ILE A 300 -6.11 -0.54 -4.11
CA ILE A 300 -6.13 -0.38 -2.65
C ILE A 300 -4.92 0.41 -2.14
N THR A 301 -3.74 0.26 -2.76
CA THR A 301 -2.50 0.94 -2.33
C THR A 301 -2.41 2.40 -2.78
N ARG A 302 -3.39 2.91 -3.55
CA ARG A 302 -3.52 4.34 -3.87
C ARG A 302 -4.05 5.17 -2.71
N ALA A 303 -4.68 4.53 -1.72
CA ALA A 303 -5.17 5.19 -0.53
C ALA A 303 -4.01 5.49 0.43
N ARG A 304 -3.91 6.74 0.88
CA ARG A 304 -2.96 7.14 1.93
C ARG A 304 -3.57 7.03 3.31
N ALA A 305 -4.67 7.75 3.56
CA ALA A 305 -5.27 7.87 4.88
C ALA A 305 -6.42 6.89 5.08
N SER A 306 -7.33 6.75 4.12
CA SER A 306 -8.48 5.86 4.26
C SER A 306 -8.91 5.20 2.95
N LEU A 307 -9.37 3.95 3.04
CA LEU A 307 -9.94 3.18 1.94
C LEU A 307 -11.38 2.82 2.28
N VAL A 308 -12.33 3.24 1.45
CA VAL A 308 -13.75 2.90 1.61
C VAL A 308 -14.15 1.97 0.48
N VAL A 309 -14.66 0.80 0.81
CA VAL A 309 -15.22 -0.12 -0.18
C VAL A 309 -16.73 0.06 -0.21
N VAL A 310 -17.31 0.25 -1.38
CA VAL A 310 -18.76 0.35 -1.57
C VAL A 310 -19.20 -0.80 -2.46
N GLY A 311 -19.80 -1.84 -1.88
CA GLY A 311 -20.16 -3.05 -2.62
C GLY A 311 -20.87 -4.09 -1.76
N ASP A 312 -21.41 -5.13 -2.40
CA ASP A 312 -22.07 -6.22 -1.68
C ASP A 312 -21.04 -7.13 -1.00
N LEU A 313 -20.91 -6.96 0.31
CA LEU A 313 -19.94 -7.70 1.13
C LEU A 313 -20.21 -9.21 1.07
N GLY A 314 -21.47 -9.60 1.22
CA GLY A 314 -21.90 -11.00 1.25
C GLY A 314 -21.61 -11.71 -0.07
N THR A 315 -21.96 -11.08 -1.20
CA THR A 315 -21.66 -11.63 -2.53
C THR A 315 -20.15 -11.64 -2.80
N THR A 316 -19.40 -10.62 -2.38
CA THR A 316 -17.96 -10.54 -2.61
C THR A 316 -17.19 -11.62 -1.85
N LYS A 317 -17.62 -12.01 -0.65
CA LYS A 317 -17.02 -13.12 0.13
C LYS A 317 -17.16 -14.50 -0.52
N GLN A 318 -18.01 -14.63 -1.53
CA GLN A 318 -18.33 -15.91 -2.18
C GLN A 318 -18.25 -15.79 -3.71
N CYS A 319 -17.50 -14.81 -4.22
CA CYS A 319 -17.48 -14.50 -5.65
C CYS A 319 -16.54 -15.40 -6.48
N GLY A 320 -15.79 -16.28 -5.84
CA GLY A 320 -14.78 -17.14 -6.48
C GLY A 320 -13.53 -16.38 -6.90
N VAL A 321 -13.24 -15.22 -6.30
CA VAL A 321 -12.02 -14.42 -6.52
C VAL A 321 -11.24 -14.33 -5.22
N ASP A 322 -10.25 -15.22 -5.06
CA ASP A 322 -9.51 -15.47 -3.82
C ASP A 322 -9.06 -14.19 -3.09
N TYR A 323 -8.46 -13.23 -3.80
CA TYR A 323 -7.94 -12.02 -3.17
C TYR A 323 -9.05 -11.06 -2.70
N LEU A 324 -10.21 -11.03 -3.36
CA LEU A 324 -11.35 -10.20 -2.95
C LEU A 324 -12.08 -10.80 -1.77
N GLU A 325 -12.23 -12.12 -1.75
CA GLU A 325 -12.83 -12.85 -0.63
C GLU A 325 -11.99 -12.64 0.64
N LYS A 326 -10.67 -12.82 0.53
CA LYS A 326 -9.72 -12.54 1.62
C LYS A 326 -9.75 -11.09 2.07
N PHE A 327 -9.92 -10.15 1.13
CA PHE A 327 -9.99 -8.73 1.47
C PHE A 327 -11.28 -8.39 2.21
N ALA A 328 -12.42 -8.91 1.77
CA ALA A 328 -13.70 -8.74 2.46
C ALA A 328 -13.62 -9.26 3.91
N SER A 329 -13.09 -10.46 4.12
CA SER A 329 -12.86 -10.99 5.47
C SER A 329 -11.88 -10.16 6.29
N TYR A 330 -10.81 -9.66 5.67
CA TYR A 330 -9.85 -8.79 6.33
C TYR A 330 -10.49 -7.51 6.87
N VAL A 331 -11.39 -6.88 6.10
CA VAL A 331 -12.09 -5.66 6.54
C VAL A 331 -13.06 -5.94 7.69
N GLU A 332 -13.81 -7.05 7.64
CA GLU A 332 -14.67 -7.47 8.77
C GLU A 332 -13.86 -7.66 10.06
N GLU A 333 -12.73 -8.37 10.00
CA GLU A 333 -11.87 -8.57 11.17
C GLU A 333 -11.30 -7.25 11.72
N LEU A 334 -11.04 -6.26 10.88
CA LEU A 334 -10.59 -4.93 11.32
C LEU A 334 -11.70 -4.18 12.07
N GLU A 335 -12.93 -4.26 11.55
CA GLU A 335 -14.09 -3.64 12.18
C GLU A 335 -14.42 -4.30 13.53
N GLU A 336 -14.32 -5.63 13.63
CA GLU A 336 -14.49 -6.37 14.88
C GLU A 336 -13.45 -5.99 15.95
N ARG A 337 -12.16 -6.02 15.58
CA ARG A 337 -11.06 -5.61 16.48
C ARG A 337 -11.23 -4.19 17.01
N THR A 338 -11.77 -3.30 16.19
CA THR A 338 -11.99 -1.91 16.58
C THR A 338 -13.18 -1.77 17.55
N LYS A 339 -14.24 -2.56 17.37
CA LYS A 339 -15.37 -2.64 18.30
C LYS A 339 -14.91 -3.15 19.67
N GLU A 340 -14.14 -4.24 19.70
CA GLU A 340 -13.59 -4.82 20.94
C GLU A 340 -12.69 -3.86 21.72
N LYS A 341 -11.84 -3.07 21.03
CA LYS A 341 -10.99 -2.05 21.67
C LYS A 341 -11.78 -0.91 22.32
N THR A 342 -12.99 -0.65 21.85
CA THR A 342 -13.84 0.41 22.40
C THR A 342 -14.58 -0.09 23.66
N ASP A 343 -14.84 -1.39 23.75
CA ASP A 343 -15.31 -2.10 24.94
C ASP A 343 -14.12 -2.55 25.82
N THR A 344 -13.47 -1.59 26.46
CA THR A 344 -12.48 -1.86 27.53
C THR A 344 -13.08 -2.53 28.78
N SER A 345 -14.38 -2.84 28.76
CA SER A 345 -15.13 -3.56 29.79
C SER A 345 -14.86 -5.08 29.81
N HIS A 346 -14.30 -5.66 28.74
CA HIS A 346 -14.04 -7.12 28.68
C HIS A 346 -12.73 -7.56 29.36
N PHE A 347 -11.83 -6.63 29.69
CA PHE A 347 -10.61 -6.94 30.44
C PHE A 347 -10.84 -6.87 31.96
N SER A 348 -11.89 -7.55 32.42
CA SER A 348 -12.03 -7.84 33.84
C SER A 348 -10.83 -8.67 34.31
N GLU A 349 -10.12 -8.11 35.29
CA GLU A 349 -8.80 -8.49 35.85
C GLU A 349 -8.30 -9.91 35.53
N PHE A 350 -7.30 -10.00 34.65
CA PHE A 350 -6.47 -11.21 34.58
C PHE A 350 -5.91 -11.54 35.97
N GLY A 351 -5.87 -12.83 36.30
CA GLY A 351 -5.48 -13.31 37.63
C GLY A 351 -3.97 -13.34 37.85
N PRO A 352 -3.52 -13.86 39.01
CA PRO A 352 -2.11 -13.89 39.41
C PRO A 352 -1.22 -14.79 38.56
N ARG A 353 -1.80 -15.63 37.70
CA ARG A 353 -1.05 -16.53 36.81
C ARG A 353 -1.23 -16.08 35.37
N TYR A 354 -0.20 -16.32 34.57
CA TYR A 354 -0.26 -16.00 33.15
C TYR A 354 -1.41 -16.76 32.45
N PRO A 355 -2.23 -16.10 31.61
CA PRO A 355 -3.44 -16.70 31.04
C PRO A 355 -3.16 -17.97 30.22
N GLN A 356 -3.90 -19.05 30.50
CA GLN A 356 -3.79 -20.31 29.76
C GLN A 356 -4.38 -20.24 28.35
N SER A 357 -5.20 -19.24 28.06
CA SER A 357 -5.78 -19.00 26.73
C SER A 357 -4.76 -18.48 25.70
N ILE A 358 -3.58 -18.05 26.15
CA ILE A 358 -2.51 -17.57 25.28
C ILE A 358 -1.59 -18.72 24.90
N ASP A 359 -1.26 -18.81 23.61
CA ASP A 359 -0.39 -19.85 23.06
C ASP A 359 1.05 -19.74 23.61
N ARG A 360 1.40 -20.64 24.54
CA ARG A 360 2.73 -20.69 25.17
C ARG A 360 3.88 -20.94 24.19
N ALA A 361 3.62 -21.50 23.01
CA ALA A 361 4.68 -21.72 22.02
C ALA A 361 5.27 -20.42 21.45
N ARG A 362 4.60 -19.28 21.70
CA ARG A 362 4.97 -17.96 21.18
C ARG A 362 5.38 -16.97 22.27
N VAL A 363 5.46 -17.42 23.52
CA VAL A 363 5.68 -16.59 24.71
C VAL A 363 6.99 -17.01 25.37
N SER A 364 7.80 -16.05 25.78
CA SER A 364 9.04 -16.31 26.52
C SER A 364 8.72 -16.75 27.95
N ASP A 365 9.40 -17.76 28.49
CA ASP A 365 9.25 -18.14 29.90
C ASP A 365 9.56 -16.94 30.85
N TRP A 366 10.42 -16.03 30.42
CA TRP A 366 10.77 -14.82 31.16
C TRP A 366 9.67 -13.76 31.14
N GLU A 367 8.85 -13.70 30.07
CA GLU A 367 7.64 -12.87 30.02
C GLU A 367 6.64 -13.33 31.08
N ILE A 368 6.48 -14.65 31.23
CA ILE A 368 5.60 -15.27 32.24
C ILE A 368 6.08 -14.92 33.65
N ILE A 369 7.37 -15.06 33.92
CA ILE A 369 7.96 -14.73 35.23
C ILE A 369 7.75 -13.24 35.55
N LEU A 370 8.00 -12.35 34.59
CA LEU A 370 7.82 -10.91 34.78
C LEU A 370 6.35 -10.54 35.01
N TYR A 371 5.41 -11.17 34.29
CA TYR A 371 3.97 -10.99 34.50
C TYR A 371 3.55 -11.30 35.94
N GLU A 372 3.95 -12.47 36.46
CA GLU A 372 3.55 -12.90 37.80
C GLU A 372 4.18 -12.03 38.89
N ALA A 373 5.43 -11.58 38.68
CA ALA A 373 6.11 -10.66 39.59
C ALA A 373 5.44 -9.28 39.63
N LEU A 374 5.10 -8.70 38.46
CA LEU A 374 4.37 -7.44 38.37
C LEU A 374 3.00 -7.53 39.05
N TYR A 375 2.30 -8.67 38.89
CA TYR A 375 1.02 -8.90 39.55
C TYR A 375 1.15 -8.89 41.07
N GLY A 376 2.21 -9.52 41.61
CA GLY A 376 2.51 -9.56 43.04
C GLY A 376 2.69 -8.17 43.67
N GLU A 377 3.25 -7.23 42.92
CA GLU A 377 3.40 -5.82 43.29
C GLU A 377 2.13 -4.97 43.02
N GLY A 378 1.01 -5.60 42.64
CA GLY A 378 -0.26 -4.92 42.37
C GLY A 378 -0.33 -4.24 41.00
N ILE A 379 0.63 -4.48 40.10
CA ILE A 379 0.63 -3.94 38.75
C ILE A 379 -0.10 -4.93 37.83
N ARG A 380 -1.25 -4.52 37.29
CA ARG A 380 -2.00 -5.33 36.33
C ARG A 380 -1.48 -5.05 34.93
N THR A 381 -1.07 -6.12 34.23
CA THR A 381 -0.59 -6.07 32.85
C THR A 381 -1.50 -6.89 31.94
N PHE A 382 -1.55 -6.51 30.67
CA PHE A 382 -2.26 -7.22 29.62
C PHE A 382 -1.25 -7.94 28.74
N PRO A 383 -1.14 -9.28 28.83
CA PRO A 383 -0.21 -10.02 28.01
C PRO A 383 -0.65 -10.09 26.55
N GLN A 384 0.32 -10.10 25.63
CA GLN A 384 0.10 -10.23 24.18
C GLN A 384 -0.90 -9.21 23.62
N TYR A 385 -0.84 -7.98 24.12
CA TYR A 385 -1.80 -6.92 23.81
C TYR A 385 -1.63 -6.45 22.36
N PRO A 386 -2.68 -6.49 21.52
CA PRO A 386 -2.55 -6.17 20.10
C PRO A 386 -2.58 -4.65 19.84
N VAL A 387 -1.48 -4.12 19.30
CA VAL A 387 -1.35 -2.72 18.85
C VAL A 387 -1.02 -2.69 17.35
N GLU A 388 -2.02 -2.33 16.53
CA GLU A 388 -1.95 -2.42 15.07
C GLU A 388 -1.47 -3.81 14.59
N GLN A 389 -0.24 -3.88 14.05
CA GLN A 389 0.41 -5.09 13.56
C GLN A 389 1.33 -5.75 14.59
N TYR A 390 1.55 -5.09 15.73
CA TYR A 390 2.41 -5.58 16.80
C TYR A 390 1.57 -6.26 17.88
N LYS A 391 2.20 -7.23 18.54
CA LYS A 391 1.73 -7.77 19.81
C LYS A 391 2.78 -7.37 20.83
N LEU A 392 2.32 -6.69 21.87
CA LEU A 392 3.14 -6.28 22.99
C LEU A 392 3.26 -7.45 23.95
N ASP A 393 4.46 -7.75 24.44
CA ASP A 393 4.64 -8.85 25.39
C ASP A 393 3.76 -8.61 26.63
N LEU A 394 3.92 -7.45 27.28
CA LEU A 394 3.07 -7.00 28.39
C LEU A 394 2.70 -5.53 28.25
N ALA A 395 1.41 -5.21 28.26
CA ALA A 395 0.90 -3.84 28.21
C ALA A 395 0.39 -3.35 29.56
N VAL A 396 0.66 -2.09 29.91
CA VAL A 396 0.04 -1.40 31.05
C VAL A 396 -0.69 -0.17 30.55
N VAL A 397 -1.99 -0.05 30.88
CA VAL A 397 -2.81 1.11 30.52
C VAL A 397 -3.28 1.80 31.79
N LYS A 398 -2.87 3.05 32.00
CA LYS A 398 -3.23 3.89 33.16
C LYS A 398 -3.72 5.25 32.67
N GLY A 399 -5.03 5.42 32.61
CA GLY A 399 -5.66 6.65 32.11
C GLY A 399 -5.29 6.90 30.64
N ALA A 400 -4.69 8.05 30.34
CA ALA A 400 -4.24 8.42 28.99
C ALA A 400 -2.85 7.86 28.62
N ARG A 401 -2.10 7.27 29.56
CA ARG A 401 -0.76 6.73 29.31
C ARG A 401 -0.80 5.22 29.11
N GLN A 402 0.02 4.75 28.19
CA GLN A 402 0.14 3.35 27.80
C GLN A 402 1.63 2.98 27.81
N LEU A 403 1.97 1.81 28.34
CA LEU A 403 3.34 1.29 28.40
C LEU A 403 3.39 -0.09 27.76
N ASP A 404 4.31 -0.23 26.81
CA ASP A 404 4.77 -1.49 26.24
C ASP A 404 5.99 -1.98 27.03
N ILE A 405 5.92 -3.19 27.57
CA ILE A 405 7.03 -3.86 28.26
C ILE A 405 7.43 -5.06 27.43
N GLU A 406 8.68 -5.08 26.98
CA GLU A 406 9.23 -6.09 26.05
C GLU A 406 10.34 -6.92 26.71
N VAL A 407 10.33 -8.23 26.49
CA VAL A 407 11.31 -9.17 27.06
C VAL A 407 12.11 -9.87 25.97
N ASP A 408 13.29 -9.32 25.65
CA ASP A 408 14.10 -9.76 24.52
C ASP A 408 15.16 -10.80 24.89
N GLY A 409 15.29 -11.84 24.06
CA GLY A 409 16.33 -12.85 24.16
C GLY A 409 17.64 -12.48 23.45
N GLU A 410 18.79 -13.00 23.93
CA GLU A 410 20.12 -12.78 23.33
C GLU A 410 20.26 -13.17 21.85
N ARG A 411 19.39 -14.05 21.33
CA ARG A 411 19.42 -14.49 19.91
C ARG A 411 18.93 -13.44 18.92
N TYR A 412 18.41 -12.29 19.37
CA TYR A 412 17.75 -11.31 18.50
C TYR A 412 18.64 -10.22 17.89
N HIS A 413 19.96 -10.17 18.18
CA HIS A 413 20.79 -9.00 17.83
C HIS A 413 22.10 -9.25 17.09
N LYS A 414 22.22 -10.31 16.30
CA LYS A 414 23.41 -10.53 15.46
C LYS A 414 23.10 -10.75 13.99
N ASP A 415 22.36 -9.84 13.35
CA ASP A 415 22.53 -9.64 11.90
C ASP A 415 23.52 -8.51 11.64
N TRP A 416 24.62 -8.86 10.98
CA TRP A 416 25.68 -7.95 10.54
C TRP A 416 25.16 -6.82 9.61
N THR A 417 23.94 -6.94 9.08
CA THR A 417 23.34 -6.00 8.13
C THR A 417 22.73 -4.75 8.77
N GLY A 418 22.60 -4.70 10.10
CA GLY A 418 21.95 -3.58 10.82
C GLY A 418 20.44 -3.48 10.60
N GLU A 419 19.84 -4.39 9.82
CA GLU A 419 18.41 -4.36 9.48
C GLU A 419 17.49 -4.60 10.67
N LEU A 420 17.89 -5.46 11.61
CA LEU A 420 17.14 -5.74 12.83
C LEU A 420 17.04 -4.50 13.73
N CYS A 421 18.16 -3.78 13.91
CA CYS A 421 18.19 -2.54 14.68
C CYS A 421 17.25 -1.48 14.09
N ARG A 422 17.27 -1.32 12.75
CA ARG A 422 16.36 -0.40 12.06
C ARG A 422 14.89 -0.81 12.20
N LYS A 423 14.57 -2.11 12.16
CA LYS A 423 13.20 -2.62 12.37
C LYS A 423 12.70 -2.31 13.78
N ASP A 424 13.54 -2.52 14.79
CA ASP A 424 13.21 -2.19 16.18
C ASP A 424 13.03 -0.69 16.40
N GLN A 425 13.87 0.14 15.78
CA GLN A 425 13.72 1.60 15.82
C GLN A 425 12.38 2.05 15.22
N ILE A 426 12.02 1.52 14.04
CA ILE A 426 10.74 1.82 13.40
C ILE A 426 9.57 1.36 14.27
N ARG A 427 9.66 0.17 14.87
CA ARG A 427 8.65 -0.35 15.80
C ARG A 427 8.47 0.57 17.00
N ASN A 428 9.55 0.92 17.69
CA ASN A 428 9.48 1.75 18.90
C ASN A 428 8.96 3.15 18.57
N GLN A 429 9.46 3.76 17.49
CA GLN A 429 8.94 5.03 16.99
C GLN A 429 7.43 4.96 16.75
N ARG A 430 6.95 3.86 16.16
CA ARG A 430 5.53 3.65 15.91
C ARG A 430 4.70 3.55 17.18
N LEU A 431 5.22 2.88 18.21
CA LEU A 431 4.55 2.78 19.50
C LEU A 431 4.47 4.15 20.17
N TYR A 432 5.54 4.95 20.15
CA TYR A 432 5.53 6.33 20.64
C TYR A 432 4.48 7.20 19.93
N GLU A 433 4.37 7.12 18.60
CA GLU A 433 3.34 7.82 17.82
C GLU A 433 1.91 7.43 18.21
N LEU A 434 1.71 6.18 18.66
CA LEU A 434 0.42 5.68 19.14
C LEU A 434 0.13 6.03 20.61
N GLY A 435 1.06 6.75 21.28
CA GLY A 435 0.95 7.13 22.69
C GLY A 435 1.46 6.07 23.67
N TRP A 436 2.21 5.08 23.19
CA TRP A 436 2.85 4.06 24.01
C TRP A 436 4.28 4.46 24.36
N ASP A 437 4.59 4.48 25.64
CA ASP A 437 5.98 4.41 26.09
C ASP A 437 6.48 2.97 25.91
N VAL A 438 7.78 2.78 25.64
CA VAL A 438 8.38 1.45 25.46
C VAL A 438 9.48 1.26 26.49
N LEU A 439 9.42 0.14 27.23
CA LEU A 439 10.41 -0.25 28.21
C LEU A 439 10.85 -1.69 27.97
N ARG A 440 12.10 -1.85 27.53
CA ARG A 440 12.66 -3.13 27.14
C ARG A 440 13.56 -3.69 28.23
N PHE A 441 13.43 -4.99 28.46
CA PHE A 441 14.29 -5.78 29.33
C PHE A 441 14.94 -6.91 28.55
N TRP A 442 16.21 -7.13 28.81
CA TRP A 442 16.88 -8.34 28.34
C TRP A 442 16.52 -9.52 29.24
N VAL A 443 16.47 -10.72 28.66
CA VAL A 443 16.27 -11.96 29.41
C VAL A 443 17.24 -12.09 30.59
N TYR A 444 18.50 -11.65 30.46
CA TYR A 444 19.45 -11.69 31.58
C TYR A 444 19.11 -10.67 32.68
N GLU A 445 18.52 -9.51 32.35
CA GLU A 445 18.06 -8.54 33.35
C GLU A 445 16.88 -9.14 34.15
N VAL A 446 15.92 -9.76 33.46
CA VAL A 446 14.77 -10.42 34.10
C VAL A 446 15.21 -11.61 34.94
N ARG A 447 16.23 -12.37 34.48
CA ARG A 447 16.78 -13.53 35.20
C ARG A 447 17.59 -13.14 36.44
N ASP A 448 18.50 -12.18 36.28
CA ASP A 448 19.53 -11.89 37.27
C ASP A 448 19.12 -10.76 38.22
N ASP A 449 18.16 -9.89 37.82
CA ASP A 449 17.73 -8.72 38.57
C ASP A 449 16.23 -8.40 38.34
N LEU A 450 15.37 -9.37 38.64
CA LEU A 450 13.92 -9.26 38.48
C LEU A 450 13.33 -8.08 39.29
N ASP A 451 13.82 -7.87 40.50
CA ASP A 451 13.31 -6.82 41.41
C ASP A 451 13.52 -5.42 40.81
N ASN A 452 14.68 -5.17 40.19
CA ASN A 452 14.94 -3.90 39.51
C ASN A 452 14.06 -3.73 38.26
N CYS A 453 13.81 -4.81 37.51
CA CYS A 453 12.89 -4.76 36.38
C CYS A 453 11.48 -4.34 36.84
N VAL A 454 10.98 -4.97 37.89
CA VAL A 454 9.68 -4.62 38.49
C VAL A 454 9.67 -3.18 39.01
N ASN A 455 10.73 -2.73 39.69
CA ASN A 455 10.86 -1.36 40.17
C ASN A 455 10.86 -0.30 39.04
N ARG A 456 11.47 -0.59 37.89
CA ARG A 456 11.44 0.31 36.73
C ARG A 456 10.02 0.48 36.17
N VAL A 457 9.25 -0.60 36.09
CA VAL A 457 7.84 -0.55 35.69
C VAL A 457 7.01 0.20 36.73
N LYS A 458 7.23 -0.08 38.02
CA LYS A 458 6.56 0.59 39.14
C LYS A 458 6.79 2.10 39.12
N CYS A 459 8.03 2.55 38.92
CA CYS A 459 8.38 3.96 38.78
C CYS A 459 7.63 4.64 37.61
N TRP A 460 7.47 3.94 36.48
CA TRP A 460 6.68 4.45 35.36
C TRP A 460 5.21 4.62 35.74
N VAL A 461 4.62 3.64 36.44
CA VAL A 461 3.24 3.66 36.90
C VAL A 461 2.99 4.75 37.96
N GLU A 462 3.93 4.95 38.88
CA GLU A 462 3.81 5.93 39.98
C GLU A 462 3.97 7.38 39.51
N LYS A 463 4.78 7.64 38.47
CA LYS A 463 4.89 8.97 37.82
C LYS A 463 3.56 9.51 37.27
N VAL A 464 2.51 8.68 37.21
CA VAL A 464 1.15 9.08 36.81
C VAL A 464 0.40 9.80 37.94
N HIS A 465 0.76 9.58 39.22
CA HIS A 465 0.06 10.22 40.34
C HIS A 465 0.45 11.70 40.56
N ASP A 466 1.62 12.14 40.10
CA ASP A 466 2.08 13.52 40.30
C ASP A 466 1.59 14.52 39.23
N SER A 467 1.27 14.06 38.01
CA SER A 467 0.85 14.96 36.90
C SER A 467 -0.64 15.29 36.89
N SER A 468 -1.46 14.64 37.74
CA SER A 468 -2.86 15.00 38.01
C SER A 468 -3.04 16.20 38.97
N ASN A 469 -1.95 16.79 39.46
CA ASN A 469 -1.96 17.91 40.42
C ASN A 469 -1.45 19.24 39.84
N LEU A 470 -1.31 19.37 38.51
CA LEU A 470 -1.03 20.67 37.91
C LEU A 470 -2.34 21.47 37.75
N PRO A 471 -2.47 22.67 38.35
CA PRO A 471 -3.65 23.51 38.21
C PRO A 471 -3.84 23.99 36.75
N PRO A 472 -5.07 24.37 36.36
CA PRO A 472 -5.52 24.49 34.97
C PRO A 472 -4.74 25.46 34.09
#